data_AF-A0A9D8JWF9-F1
#
_entry.id   AF-A0A9D8JWF9-F1
#
_cell.length_a   1.000
_cell.length_b   1.000
_cell.length_c   1.000
_cell.angle_alpha   90.00
_cell.angle_beta   90.00
_cell.angle_gamma   90.00
#
_symmetry.space_group_name_H-M   'P 1'
#
loop_
_entity.id
_entity.type
_entity.pdbx_description
1 polymer ?
#
loop_
_entity_poly.entity_id
_entity_poly.type
_entity_poly.pdbx_seq_one_letter_code
_entity_poly.pdbx_strand_id
1 'polypeptide(L)'
;MKRRLALTLTLIILALLACGRSTPTPDVGAESAIEPTPPTPSPTPRPTTAPAGEIAAVDLIGAWVNAGASESQPFEFVGTDGRTYAATFADDILPLFDRPNRWFDGGKECTNCHTSDLNDSDSELDLTSYDGIMTGSYRLSNPPGAAIIIPGNWQDSPLRRRLMFNRMPIGITQDVDRDGPEVRAGDGTALAVSLIGAWVNDGASATELFQFTGLDGNMYTTTYTDSIEPLLTKRSIWASNTKPCERCHVANVAESDAELDLTSLDGLLAGSWRVSQPPGVPIIIPGNWEASLLRERLRNNRMPMGITDDAPPEGPLMEAGHSK
;
A
#
# COMPACT_ATOMS: atom_id res chain seq x y z
N MET A 1 -55.74 -48.98 29.80
CA MET A 1 -57.14 -48.52 29.61
C MET A 1 -57.10 -47.01 29.33
N LYS A 2 -57.16 -46.58 28.04
CA LYS A 2 -58.27 -45.82 27.38
C LYS A 2 -58.69 -44.57 28.18
N ARG A 3 -58.52 -43.32 27.69
CA ARG A 3 -59.17 -42.59 26.57
C ARG A 3 -58.27 -41.38 26.19
N ARG A 4 -57.87 -41.04 24.94
CA ARG A 4 -58.53 -40.56 23.69
C ARG A 4 -59.39 -39.28 23.82
N LEU A 5 -58.95 -38.19 23.16
CA LEU A 5 -59.71 -37.20 22.31
C LEU A 5 -58.69 -36.14 21.79
N ALA A 6 -58.29 -36.10 20.50
CA ALA A 6 -58.91 -35.48 19.29
C ALA A 6 -58.94 -33.93 19.35
N LEU A 7 -58.07 -33.19 18.63
CA LEU A 7 -58.04 -32.83 17.18
C LEU A 7 -59.06 -31.75 16.79
N THR A 8 -58.60 -30.55 16.42
CA THR A 8 -59.18 -29.79 15.28
C THR A 8 -58.25 -28.69 14.75
N LEU A 9 -57.86 -28.86 13.49
CA LEU A 9 -57.28 -27.90 12.56
C LEU A 9 -58.45 -27.29 11.75
N THR A 10 -58.52 -25.96 11.58
CA THR A 10 -59.51 -25.35 10.68
C THR A 10 -58.88 -24.30 9.79
N LEU A 11 -58.82 -24.66 8.51
CA LEU A 11 -58.56 -23.84 7.33
C LEU A 11 -59.89 -23.14 6.96
N ILE A 12 -59.89 -21.83 6.67
CA ILE A 12 -61.04 -21.16 6.04
C ILE A 12 -60.57 -20.48 4.75
N ILE A 13 -61.05 -21.04 3.64
CA ILE A 13 -61.07 -20.46 2.30
C ILE A 13 -62.41 -19.73 2.17
N LEU A 14 -62.41 -18.48 1.69
CA LEU A 14 -63.62 -17.86 1.14
C LEU A 14 -63.28 -17.04 -0.10
N ALA A 15 -63.98 -17.34 -1.20
CA ALA A 15 -63.82 -16.74 -2.51
C ALA A 15 -65.17 -16.20 -3.03
N LEU A 16 -65.08 -15.03 -3.68
CA LEU A 16 -65.96 -14.42 -4.70
C LEU A 16 -67.32 -13.85 -4.23
N LEU A 17 -67.90 -12.76 -4.76
CA LEU A 17 -67.88 -12.19 -6.12
C LEU A 17 -68.14 -10.65 -6.15
N ALA A 18 -67.42 -10.00 -7.07
CA ALA A 18 -67.67 -8.81 -7.90
C ALA A 18 -68.79 -7.77 -7.62
N CYS A 19 -68.41 -6.49 -7.70
CA CYS A 19 -69.04 -5.51 -8.60
C CYS A 19 -68.03 -4.44 -9.01
N GLY A 20 -67.93 -4.16 -10.32
CA GLY A 20 -66.87 -3.35 -10.93
C GLY A 20 -67.09 -1.84 -10.85
N ARG A 21 -65.99 -1.10 -11.02
CA ARG A 21 -65.93 0.25 -11.57
C ARG A 21 -64.53 0.50 -12.13
N SER A 22 -64.50 1.05 -13.34
CA SER A 22 -63.33 1.26 -14.19
C SER A 22 -62.60 2.58 -13.89
N THR A 23 -61.33 2.58 -14.33
CA THR A 23 -60.38 3.68 -14.65
C THR A 23 -59.60 4.34 -13.49
N PRO A 24 -58.39 4.91 -13.74
CA PRO A 24 -57.58 4.96 -14.97
C PRO A 24 -56.18 4.32 -14.85
N THR A 25 -55.65 3.91 -16.00
CA THR A 25 -54.29 3.42 -16.25
C THR A 25 -53.24 4.50 -15.93
N PRO A 26 -52.10 4.15 -15.29
CA PRO A 26 -50.95 5.02 -15.28
C PRO A 26 -50.27 4.98 -16.65
N ASP A 27 -49.93 6.17 -17.12
CA ASP A 27 -49.20 6.51 -18.32
C ASP A 27 -47.86 5.77 -18.36
N VAL A 28 -47.76 4.75 -19.22
CA VAL A 28 -46.47 4.13 -19.57
C VAL A 28 -45.88 5.03 -20.65
N GLY A 29 -45.06 5.97 -20.19
CA GLY A 29 -44.22 6.79 -21.05
C GLY A 29 -43.45 5.90 -22.01
N ALA A 30 -43.57 6.22 -23.29
CA ALA A 30 -42.97 5.51 -24.40
C ALA A 30 -41.48 5.25 -24.16
N GLU A 31 -41.14 3.97 -24.16
CA GLU A 31 -39.79 3.45 -24.27
C GLU A 31 -39.17 3.99 -25.56
N SER A 32 -38.29 4.97 -25.41
CA SER A 32 -37.48 5.49 -26.50
C SER A 32 -36.54 4.37 -26.94
N ALA A 33 -36.82 3.78 -28.09
CA ALA A 33 -35.95 2.82 -28.74
C ALA A 33 -34.56 3.46 -28.91
N ILE A 34 -33.59 3.00 -28.13
CA ILE A 34 -32.18 3.37 -28.27
C ILE A 34 -31.71 2.74 -29.57
N GLU A 35 -31.43 3.58 -30.55
CA GLU A 35 -30.77 3.23 -31.80
C GLU A 35 -29.41 2.58 -31.48
N PRO A 36 -29.05 1.43 -32.08
CA PRO A 36 -27.77 0.79 -31.81
C PRO A 36 -26.65 1.76 -32.18
N THR A 37 -25.81 2.09 -31.20
CA THR A 37 -24.61 2.89 -31.41
C THR A 37 -23.73 2.21 -32.44
N PRO A 38 -23.19 2.94 -33.44
CA PRO A 38 -22.25 2.37 -34.39
C PRO A 38 -21.04 1.80 -33.63
N PRO A 39 -20.45 0.69 -34.09
CA PRO A 39 -19.30 0.11 -33.43
C PRO A 39 -18.21 1.18 -33.28
N THR A 40 -17.71 1.32 -32.06
CA THR A 40 -16.53 2.14 -31.76
C THR A 40 -15.43 1.77 -32.76
N PRO A 41 -14.85 2.73 -33.50
CA PRO A 41 -13.71 2.41 -34.36
C PRO A 41 -12.63 1.79 -33.47
N SER A 42 -12.11 0.63 -33.89
CA SER A 42 -10.91 0.04 -33.28
C SER A 42 -9.86 1.13 -33.09
N PRO A 43 -9.16 1.15 -31.95
CA PRO A 43 -8.12 2.15 -31.73
C PRO A 43 -7.12 2.06 -32.89
N THR A 44 -7.06 3.14 -33.67
CA THR A 44 -5.98 3.36 -34.63
C THR A 44 -4.67 3.10 -33.89
N PRO A 45 -3.76 2.24 -34.40
CA PRO A 45 -2.49 2.03 -33.74
C PRO A 45 -1.82 3.39 -33.57
N ARG A 46 -1.55 3.76 -32.31
CA ARG A 46 -0.74 4.93 -31.98
C ARG A 46 0.58 4.75 -32.74
N PRO A 47 1.07 5.74 -33.50
CA PRO A 47 2.41 5.68 -34.04
C PRO A 47 3.36 5.59 -32.85
N THR A 48 3.88 4.39 -32.61
CA THR A 48 4.68 4.05 -31.44
C THR A 48 6.14 4.10 -31.85
N THR A 49 6.68 5.31 -31.91
CA THR A 49 8.10 5.51 -31.63
C THR A 49 8.17 5.89 -30.16
N ALA A 50 7.97 4.91 -29.27
CA ALA A 50 8.47 5.04 -27.92
C ALA A 50 9.98 5.30 -28.02
N PRO A 51 10.54 6.27 -27.29
CA PRO A 51 11.97 6.54 -27.30
C PRO A 51 12.75 5.25 -26.97
N ALA A 52 13.81 5.00 -27.74
CA ALA A 52 14.59 3.78 -27.59
C ALA A 52 15.28 3.75 -26.22
N GLY A 53 15.17 2.65 -25.48
CA GLY A 53 15.86 2.46 -24.21
C GLY A 53 15.20 3.14 -23.01
N GLU A 54 13.98 3.66 -23.16
CA GLU A 54 13.24 4.19 -22.01
C GLU A 54 12.75 3.08 -21.07
N ILE A 55 12.89 3.30 -19.77
CA ILE A 55 12.40 2.43 -18.69
C ILE A 55 12.11 3.29 -17.44
N ALA A 56 11.22 2.83 -16.56
CA ALA A 56 10.99 3.50 -15.28
C ALA A 56 12.18 3.27 -14.31
N ALA A 57 12.56 4.29 -13.54
CA ALA A 57 13.75 4.24 -12.69
C ALA A 57 13.76 3.07 -11.69
N VAL A 58 12.61 2.77 -11.05
CA VAL A 58 12.48 1.64 -10.11
C VAL A 58 12.62 0.31 -10.83
N ASP A 59 12.08 0.20 -12.05
CA ASP A 59 12.16 -1.03 -12.86
C ASP A 59 13.58 -1.28 -13.36
N LEU A 60 14.34 -0.23 -13.68
CA LEU A 60 15.75 -0.33 -14.04
C LEU A 60 16.59 -0.85 -12.86
N ILE A 61 16.41 -0.31 -11.66
CA ILE A 61 17.02 -0.84 -10.43
C ILE A 61 16.60 -2.30 -10.22
N GLY A 62 15.32 -2.60 -10.41
CA GLY A 62 14.80 -3.95 -10.28
C GLY A 62 15.43 -4.94 -11.25
N ALA A 63 15.66 -4.55 -12.50
CA ALA A 63 16.35 -5.36 -13.51
C ALA A 63 17.79 -5.65 -13.08
N TRP A 64 18.52 -4.64 -12.61
CA TRP A 64 19.87 -4.81 -12.07
C TRP A 64 19.91 -5.77 -10.86
N VAL A 65 19.00 -5.58 -9.90
CA VAL A 65 18.93 -6.43 -8.70
C VAL A 65 18.60 -7.86 -9.08
N ASN A 66 17.59 -8.09 -9.93
CA ASN A 66 17.20 -9.43 -10.37
C ASN A 66 18.29 -10.13 -11.19
N ALA A 67 19.13 -9.37 -11.90
CA ALA A 67 20.31 -9.90 -12.59
C ALA A 67 21.48 -10.26 -11.65
N GLY A 68 21.30 -10.10 -10.34
CA GLY A 68 22.30 -10.42 -9.32
C GLY A 68 23.07 -9.21 -8.78
N ALA A 69 22.63 -7.99 -9.11
CA ALA A 69 23.20 -6.73 -8.61
C ALA A 69 24.71 -6.62 -8.82
N SER A 70 25.24 -6.92 -10.03
CA SER A 70 26.68 -6.84 -10.29
C SER A 70 27.19 -5.40 -10.37
N GLU A 71 28.37 -5.13 -9.83
CA GLU A 71 29.08 -3.84 -9.99
C GLU A 71 29.59 -3.62 -11.42
N SER A 72 30.10 -4.68 -12.05
CA SER A 72 30.89 -4.57 -13.29
C SER A 72 30.27 -5.28 -14.49
N GLN A 73 29.42 -6.28 -14.27
CA GLN A 73 28.79 -7.00 -15.38
C GLN A 73 27.57 -6.23 -15.88
N PRO A 74 27.40 -6.12 -17.21
CA PRO A 74 26.18 -5.55 -17.76
C PRO A 74 24.98 -6.43 -17.44
N PHE A 75 23.82 -5.82 -17.27
CA PHE A 75 22.54 -6.50 -17.12
C PHE A 75 21.60 -6.09 -18.26
N GLU A 76 20.63 -6.95 -18.55
CA GLU A 76 19.63 -6.70 -19.58
C GLU A 76 18.32 -6.18 -18.97
N PHE A 77 17.65 -5.29 -19.69
CA PHE A 77 16.28 -4.88 -19.40
C PHE A 77 15.48 -4.75 -20.69
N VAL A 78 14.16 -4.74 -20.58
CA VAL A 78 13.24 -4.51 -21.70
C VAL A 78 12.72 -3.08 -21.60
N GLY A 79 12.98 -2.28 -22.63
CA GLY A 79 12.49 -0.90 -22.70
C GLY A 79 10.99 -0.83 -22.96
N THR A 80 10.41 0.37 -22.82
CA THR A 80 8.99 0.64 -23.12
C THR A 80 8.63 0.39 -24.58
N ASP A 81 9.61 0.36 -25.48
CA ASP A 81 9.49 0.01 -26.89
C ASP A 81 9.50 -1.51 -27.16
N GLY A 82 9.67 -2.33 -26.12
CA GLY A 82 9.70 -3.78 -26.19
C GLY A 82 11.03 -4.38 -26.63
N ARG A 83 12.09 -3.57 -26.85
CA ARG A 83 13.42 -4.06 -27.20
C ARG A 83 14.27 -4.30 -25.95
N THR A 84 15.26 -5.18 -26.08
CA THR A 84 16.23 -5.46 -25.02
C THR A 84 17.43 -4.53 -25.14
N TYR A 85 17.82 -3.95 -24.00
CA TYR A 85 18.98 -3.06 -23.86
C TYR A 85 19.95 -3.63 -22.82
N ALA A 86 21.20 -3.16 -22.85
CA ALA A 86 22.18 -3.45 -21.82
C ALA A 86 22.54 -2.17 -21.05
N ALA A 87 22.59 -2.31 -19.72
CA ALA A 87 22.96 -1.25 -18.79
C ALA A 87 24.05 -1.74 -17.82
N THR A 88 24.73 -0.80 -17.16
CA THR A 88 25.75 -1.09 -16.14
C THR A 88 25.42 -0.39 -14.82
N PHE A 89 25.98 -0.89 -13.71
CA PHE A 89 25.78 -0.21 -12.43
C PHE A 89 26.34 1.22 -12.46
N ALA A 90 27.56 1.41 -12.97
CA ALA A 90 28.25 2.70 -12.95
C ALA A 90 27.55 3.77 -13.80
N ASP A 91 27.02 3.40 -14.98
CA ASP A 91 26.46 4.36 -15.93
C ASP A 91 24.96 4.59 -15.73
N ASP A 92 24.22 3.56 -15.28
CA ASP A 92 22.76 3.59 -15.29
C ASP A 92 22.12 3.51 -13.90
N ILE A 93 22.78 2.86 -12.93
CA ILE A 93 22.22 2.65 -11.57
C ILE A 93 22.74 3.66 -10.57
N LEU A 94 24.05 3.79 -10.39
CA LEU A 94 24.65 4.71 -9.43
C LEU A 94 24.17 6.16 -9.63
N PRO A 95 24.03 6.66 -10.88
CA PRO A 95 23.49 7.99 -11.13
C PRO A 95 22.10 8.24 -10.58
N LEU A 96 21.28 7.22 -10.32
CA LEU A 96 19.96 7.37 -9.69
C LEU A 96 20.04 7.75 -8.22
N PHE A 97 21.18 7.48 -7.58
CA PHE A 97 21.41 7.79 -6.17
C PHE A 97 22.26 9.05 -5.98
N ASP A 98 23.24 9.29 -6.85
CA ASP A 98 24.26 10.32 -6.64
C ASP A 98 24.08 11.61 -7.46
N ARG A 99 23.07 11.67 -8.33
CA ARG A 99 22.74 12.89 -9.11
C ARG A 99 21.40 13.50 -8.71
N PRO A 100 21.29 14.85 -8.69
CA PRO A 100 20.02 15.52 -8.49
C PRO A 100 19.11 15.36 -9.71
N ASN A 101 17.82 15.66 -9.53
CA ASN A 101 16.78 15.67 -10.56
C ASN A 101 16.55 14.33 -11.28
N ARG A 102 16.88 13.20 -10.64
CA ARG A 102 16.68 11.87 -11.24
C ARG A 102 15.31 11.28 -10.97
N TRP A 103 14.70 11.67 -9.87
CA TRP A 103 13.40 11.16 -9.42
C TRP A 103 12.25 12.13 -9.68
N PHE A 104 12.53 13.43 -9.61
CA PHE A 104 11.61 14.52 -9.95
C PHE A 104 12.40 15.82 -10.11
N ASP A 105 11.83 16.80 -10.82
CA ASP A 105 12.45 18.11 -11.03
C ASP A 105 12.65 18.86 -9.71
N GLY A 106 13.87 19.33 -9.47
CA GLY A 106 14.28 19.97 -8.21
C GLY A 106 14.60 18.98 -7.08
N GLY A 107 14.48 17.67 -7.33
CA GLY A 107 14.82 16.64 -6.35
C GLY A 107 16.30 16.57 -6.03
N LYS A 108 16.62 16.41 -4.74
CA LYS A 108 17.99 16.17 -4.27
C LYS A 108 18.44 14.74 -4.57
N GLU A 109 19.73 14.57 -4.76
CA GLU A 109 20.40 13.27 -4.76
C GLU A 109 20.26 12.58 -3.40
N CYS A 110 20.21 11.24 -3.41
CA CYS A 110 20.10 10.43 -2.20
C CYS A 110 21.35 10.59 -1.32
N THR A 111 22.51 10.78 -1.96
CA THR A 111 23.81 10.96 -1.31
C THR A 111 23.93 12.27 -0.55
N ASN A 112 22.99 13.21 -0.67
CA ASN A 112 22.94 14.40 0.19
C ASN A 112 22.67 14.04 1.66
N CYS A 113 21.97 12.93 1.91
CA CYS A 113 21.64 12.44 3.26
C CYS A 113 22.32 11.10 3.57
N HIS A 114 22.52 10.25 2.56
CA HIS A 114 23.11 8.92 2.69
C HIS A 114 24.55 8.90 2.18
N THR A 115 25.47 9.37 3.02
CA THR A 115 26.88 9.58 2.69
C THR A 115 27.78 8.43 3.15
N SER A 116 29.04 8.46 2.72
CA SER A 116 30.07 7.53 3.19
C SER A 116 30.57 7.81 4.62
N ASP A 117 30.28 8.99 5.19
CA ASP A 117 30.53 9.25 6.62
C ASP A 117 29.36 8.72 7.46
N LEU A 118 29.49 7.48 7.91
CA LEU A 118 28.39 6.76 8.57
C LEU A 118 27.96 7.37 9.92
N ASN A 119 28.77 8.22 10.56
CA ASN A 119 28.35 8.86 11.81
C ASN A 119 27.30 9.97 11.57
N ASP A 120 27.38 10.62 10.41
CA ASP A 120 26.51 11.73 10.02
C ASP A 120 25.50 11.32 8.94
N SER A 121 25.66 10.13 8.37
CA SER A 121 24.77 9.59 7.35
C SER A 121 23.46 9.09 7.94
N ASP A 122 22.33 9.47 7.32
CA ASP A 122 21.01 9.03 7.74
C ASP A 122 20.91 7.50 7.70
N SER A 123 20.52 6.92 8.83
CA SER A 123 20.48 5.46 9.04
C SER A 123 21.81 4.74 8.80
N GLU A 124 22.95 5.44 8.87
CA GLU A 124 24.28 4.86 8.67
C GLU A 124 24.37 4.11 7.32
N LEU A 125 23.74 4.67 6.30
CA LEU A 125 23.62 4.10 4.96
C LEU A 125 24.49 4.89 3.98
N ASP A 126 25.35 4.21 3.24
CA ASP A 126 26.15 4.83 2.18
C ASP A 126 25.54 4.52 0.82
N LEU A 127 25.06 5.53 0.10
CA LEU A 127 24.56 5.40 -1.29
C LEU A 127 25.53 5.97 -2.33
N THR A 128 26.76 6.32 -1.94
CA THR A 128 27.77 6.93 -2.83
C THR A 128 28.55 5.90 -3.66
N SER A 129 28.46 4.62 -3.31
CA SER A 129 29.27 3.56 -3.89
C SER A 129 28.52 2.22 -3.96
N TYR A 130 28.98 1.32 -4.83
CA TYR A 130 28.48 -0.05 -4.89
C TYR A 130 28.58 -0.76 -3.54
N ASP A 131 29.77 -0.74 -2.92
CA ASP A 131 30.02 -1.38 -1.63
C ASP A 131 29.12 -0.81 -0.53
N GLY A 132 28.89 0.50 -0.53
CA GLY A 132 27.95 1.16 0.38
C GLY A 132 26.53 0.63 0.24
N ILE A 133 25.99 0.65 -0.99
CA ILE A 133 24.64 0.18 -1.31
C ILE A 133 24.45 -1.29 -0.92
N MET A 134 25.44 -2.13 -1.25
CA MET A 134 25.39 -3.56 -1.00
C MET A 134 25.55 -3.93 0.47
N THR A 135 26.29 -3.12 1.25
CA THR A 135 26.40 -3.34 2.71
C THR A 135 25.13 -2.94 3.45
N GLY A 136 24.45 -1.87 3.00
CA GLY A 136 23.20 -1.40 3.58
C GLY A 136 23.36 -0.49 4.81
N SER A 137 22.34 -0.46 5.66
CA SER A 137 22.15 0.55 6.72
C SER A 137 22.49 0.03 8.12
N TYR A 138 22.48 0.89 9.13
CA TYR A 138 22.64 0.58 10.57
C TYR A 138 23.92 -0.19 10.93
N ARG A 139 25.00 0.04 10.19
CA ARG A 139 26.25 -0.73 10.27
C ARG A 139 27.04 -0.50 11.57
N LEU A 140 26.91 0.66 12.19
CA LEU A 140 27.55 1.05 13.43
C LEU A 140 26.67 0.70 14.63
N SER A 141 25.38 1.09 14.59
CA SER A 141 24.43 0.87 15.69
C SER A 141 23.95 -0.57 15.82
N ASN A 142 23.92 -1.33 14.72
CA ASN A 142 23.51 -2.73 14.72
C ASN A 142 24.33 -3.60 13.74
N PRO A 143 25.61 -3.89 14.03
CA PRO A 143 26.46 -4.69 13.16
C PRO A 143 25.91 -6.10 12.88
N PRO A 144 26.03 -6.65 11.65
CA PRO A 144 26.76 -6.10 10.50
C PRO A 144 26.00 -5.00 9.71
N GLY A 145 24.79 -4.64 10.14
CA GLY A 145 23.87 -3.76 9.44
C GLY A 145 22.64 -4.49 8.91
N ALA A 146 21.82 -3.78 8.15
CA ALA A 146 20.63 -4.29 7.48
C ALA A 146 20.72 -4.06 5.96
N ALA A 147 20.63 -5.14 5.19
CA ALA A 147 20.65 -5.06 3.74
C ALA A 147 19.44 -4.28 3.20
N ILE A 148 19.68 -3.44 2.19
CA ILE A 148 18.62 -2.72 1.46
C ILE A 148 18.34 -3.33 0.07
N ILE A 149 19.29 -4.13 -0.43
CA ILE A 149 19.20 -4.92 -1.66
C ILE A 149 19.31 -6.40 -1.31
N ILE A 150 18.48 -7.22 -1.93
CA ILE A 150 18.59 -8.67 -1.93
C ILE A 150 18.89 -9.09 -3.38
N PRO A 151 20.15 -9.39 -3.73
CA PRO A 151 20.52 -9.81 -5.08
C PRO A 151 19.67 -10.99 -5.57
N GLY A 152 19.16 -10.88 -6.79
CA GLY A 152 18.27 -11.87 -7.39
C GLY A 152 16.81 -11.78 -6.91
N ASN A 153 16.47 -10.88 -5.99
CA ASN A 153 15.11 -10.73 -5.47
C ASN A 153 14.75 -9.27 -5.18
N TRP A 154 14.40 -8.52 -6.23
CA TRP A 154 13.96 -7.13 -6.10
C TRP A 154 12.68 -6.97 -5.28
N GLN A 155 11.77 -7.95 -5.37
CA GLN A 155 10.47 -7.87 -4.70
C GLN A 155 10.61 -7.79 -3.18
N ASP A 156 11.55 -8.56 -2.62
CA ASP A 156 11.80 -8.59 -1.17
C ASP A 156 12.81 -7.52 -0.70
N SER A 157 13.51 -6.86 -1.63
CA SER A 157 14.49 -5.82 -1.33
C SER A 157 13.83 -4.61 -0.63
N PRO A 158 14.27 -4.23 0.60
CA PRO A 158 13.70 -3.09 1.33
C PRO A 158 13.75 -1.76 0.58
N LEU A 159 14.76 -1.53 -0.27
CA LEU A 159 14.87 -0.32 -1.08
C LEU A 159 13.66 -0.14 -2.00
N ARG A 160 13.13 -1.22 -2.59
CA ARG A 160 11.95 -1.17 -3.45
C ARG A 160 10.77 -0.49 -2.76
N ARG A 161 10.51 -0.89 -1.52
CA ARG A 161 9.42 -0.35 -0.72
C ARG A 161 9.65 1.13 -0.42
N ARG A 162 10.89 1.53 -0.09
CA ARG A 162 11.23 2.95 0.11
C ARG A 162 10.98 3.80 -1.14
N LEU A 163 11.21 3.27 -2.35
CA LEU A 163 11.05 4.03 -3.59
C LEU A 163 9.60 4.07 -4.10
N MET A 164 8.83 3.00 -3.91
CA MET A 164 7.49 2.87 -4.50
C MET A 164 6.35 3.30 -3.57
N PHE A 165 6.53 3.16 -2.26
CA PHE A 165 5.41 3.17 -1.33
C PHE A 165 5.28 4.49 -0.58
N ASN A 166 4.23 5.24 -0.91
CA ASN A 166 3.80 6.40 -0.11
C ASN A 166 3.56 5.99 1.34
N ARG A 167 3.94 6.88 2.26
CA ARG A 167 3.52 6.76 3.65
C ARG A 167 2.01 6.91 3.74
N MET A 168 1.41 6.16 4.65
CA MET A 168 -0.01 6.20 4.95
C MET A 168 -0.25 6.89 6.31
N PRO A 169 -1.39 7.59 6.46
CA PRO A 169 -2.38 7.90 5.41
C PRO A 169 -1.88 8.91 4.37
N ILE A 170 -2.43 8.85 3.14
CA ILE A 170 -2.10 9.79 2.06
C ILE A 170 -2.28 11.25 2.53
N GLY A 171 -1.30 12.09 2.18
CA GLY A 171 -1.20 13.49 2.61
C GLY A 171 -0.46 13.68 3.94
N ILE A 172 -0.05 12.60 4.63
CA ILE A 172 0.80 12.74 5.81
C ILE A 172 2.14 13.35 5.41
N THR A 173 2.52 14.42 6.10
CA THR A 173 3.76 15.13 5.81
C THR A 173 4.93 14.46 6.51
N GLN A 174 6.13 14.69 5.97
CA GLN A 174 7.33 13.97 6.39
C GLN A 174 7.86 14.41 7.77
N ASP A 175 7.39 15.56 8.27
CA ASP A 175 7.68 16.10 9.61
C ASP A 175 6.81 15.47 10.72
N VAL A 176 5.74 14.76 10.37
CA VAL A 176 4.97 14.00 11.35
C VAL A 176 5.83 12.84 11.85
N ASP A 177 5.91 12.68 13.18
CA ASP A 177 6.66 11.61 13.84
C ASP A 177 6.38 10.26 13.16
N ARG A 178 7.45 9.50 12.90
CA ARG A 178 7.40 8.19 12.27
C ARG A 178 6.41 7.24 12.96
N ASP A 179 6.30 7.33 14.27
CA ASP A 179 5.44 6.49 15.10
C ASP A 179 4.03 7.08 15.28
N GLY A 180 3.72 8.15 14.55
CA GLY A 180 2.41 8.77 14.47
C GLY A 180 2.15 9.76 15.61
N PRO A 181 0.94 10.33 15.66
CA PRO A 181 0.56 11.26 16.72
C PRO A 181 0.41 10.55 18.07
N GLU A 182 0.51 11.33 19.15
CA GLU A 182 0.06 10.90 20.47
C GLU A 182 -1.47 10.75 20.49
N VAL A 183 -1.95 9.62 21.00
CA VAL A 183 -3.38 9.30 21.10
C VAL A 183 -3.71 8.79 22.49
N ARG A 184 -4.89 9.15 23.00
CA ARG A 184 -5.42 8.61 24.25
C ARG A 184 -6.05 7.24 23.97
N ALA A 185 -5.70 6.24 24.77
CA ALA A 185 -6.21 4.87 24.67
C ALA A 185 -6.55 4.37 26.07
N GLY A 186 -7.84 4.16 26.34
CA GLY A 186 -8.33 3.96 27.72
C GLY A 186 -7.90 5.12 28.63
N ASP A 187 -7.14 4.79 29.67
CA ASP A 187 -6.60 5.75 30.64
C ASP A 187 -5.17 6.23 30.34
N GLY A 188 -4.50 5.62 29.36
CA GLY A 188 -3.13 5.95 28.96
C GLY A 188 -3.06 6.79 27.68
N THR A 189 -1.84 7.22 27.36
CA THR A 189 -1.49 7.86 26.08
C THR A 189 -0.33 7.10 25.44
N ALA A 190 -0.39 6.88 24.13
CA ALA A 190 0.66 6.22 23.36
C ALA A 190 0.80 6.85 21.97
N LEU A 191 1.91 6.59 21.27
CA LEU A 191 2.02 6.90 19.84
C LEU A 191 1.16 5.93 19.04
N ALA A 192 0.42 6.42 18.04
CA ALA A 192 -0.57 5.65 17.30
C ALA A 192 -0.01 4.35 16.69
N VAL A 193 1.19 4.38 16.09
CA VAL A 193 1.84 3.20 15.50
C VAL A 193 2.23 2.19 16.58
N SER A 194 2.72 2.66 17.73
CA SER A 194 3.10 1.80 18.85
C SER A 194 1.88 1.11 19.46
N LEU A 195 0.76 1.82 19.55
CA LEU A 195 -0.51 1.27 20.04
C LEU A 195 -1.07 0.18 19.11
N ILE A 196 -1.06 0.42 17.79
CA ILE A 196 -1.41 -0.59 16.79
C ILE A 196 -0.47 -1.80 16.91
N GLY A 197 0.84 -1.55 17.07
CA GLY A 197 1.82 -2.63 17.23
C GLY A 197 1.58 -3.49 18.47
N ALA A 198 1.20 -2.88 19.60
CA ALA A 198 0.85 -3.61 20.80
C ALA A 198 -0.35 -4.53 20.58
N TRP A 199 -1.41 -4.02 19.95
CA TRP A 199 -2.59 -4.82 19.56
C TRP A 199 -2.25 -5.97 18.61
N VAL A 200 -1.45 -5.71 17.57
CA VAL A 200 -1.03 -6.76 16.62
C VAL A 200 -0.22 -7.84 17.32
N ASN A 201 0.74 -7.45 18.17
CA ASN A 201 1.58 -8.40 18.91
C ASN A 201 0.78 -9.23 19.92
N ASP A 202 -0.33 -8.71 20.43
CA ASP A 202 -1.28 -9.42 21.30
C ASP A 202 -2.26 -10.32 20.51
N GLY A 203 -2.04 -10.50 19.21
CA GLY A 203 -2.81 -11.42 18.37
C GLY A 203 -3.96 -10.76 17.60
N ALA A 204 -4.02 -9.42 17.55
CA ALA A 204 -4.97 -8.67 16.75
C ALA A 204 -6.46 -9.02 17.02
N SER A 205 -6.80 -9.28 18.29
CA SER A 205 -8.14 -9.68 18.72
C SER A 205 -9.15 -8.54 18.63
N ALA A 206 -10.40 -8.87 18.28
CA ALA A 206 -11.51 -7.92 18.15
C ALA A 206 -12.08 -7.48 19.51
N THR A 207 -12.13 -8.41 20.45
CA THR A 207 -12.94 -8.28 21.68
C THR A 207 -12.12 -8.36 22.95
N GLU A 208 -10.90 -8.87 22.88
CA GLU A 208 -10.06 -9.02 24.06
C GLU A 208 -9.34 -7.70 24.38
N LEU A 209 -9.10 -7.50 25.67
CA LEU A 209 -8.23 -6.42 26.13
C LEU A 209 -6.80 -6.78 25.79
N PHE A 210 -6.08 -5.85 25.15
CA PHE A 210 -4.63 -5.95 24.98
C PHE A 210 -3.92 -4.95 25.87
N GLN A 211 -2.68 -5.27 26.22
CA GLN A 211 -1.82 -4.41 27.02
C GLN A 211 -0.95 -3.52 26.14
N PHE A 212 -0.71 -2.28 26.57
CA PHE A 212 0.28 -1.39 25.96
C PHE A 212 1.02 -0.58 27.02
N THR A 213 2.24 -0.16 26.71
CA THR A 213 3.02 0.76 27.55
C THR A 213 2.72 2.20 27.14
N GLY A 214 2.24 3.01 28.08
CA GLY A 214 2.01 4.43 27.87
C GLY A 214 3.30 5.23 27.77
N LEU A 215 3.19 6.48 27.31
CA LEU A 215 4.33 7.42 27.23
C LEU A 215 4.95 7.75 28.61
N ASP A 216 4.20 7.53 29.68
CA ASP A 216 4.66 7.65 31.07
C ASP A 216 5.37 6.38 31.58
N GLY A 217 5.50 5.35 30.75
CA GLY A 217 6.10 4.05 31.08
C GLY A 217 5.19 3.10 31.85
N ASN A 218 3.95 3.49 32.18
CA ASN A 218 3.01 2.63 32.87
C ASN A 218 2.29 1.69 31.90
N MET A 219 1.82 0.55 32.41
CA MET A 219 1.03 -0.40 31.62
C MET A 219 -0.45 -0.06 31.70
N TYR A 220 -1.10 -0.06 30.54
CA TYR A 220 -2.53 0.18 30.37
C TYR A 220 -3.16 -0.93 29.55
N THR A 221 -4.50 -1.01 29.56
CA THR A 221 -5.28 -1.93 28.74
C THR A 221 -6.34 -1.19 27.95
N THR A 222 -6.62 -1.67 26.74
CA THR A 222 -7.71 -1.16 25.91
C THR A 222 -8.21 -2.25 24.95
N THR A 223 -9.23 -1.94 24.14
CA THR A 223 -9.78 -2.85 23.12
C THR A 223 -9.51 -2.32 21.70
N TYR A 224 -9.68 -3.20 20.70
CA TYR A 224 -9.65 -2.81 19.29
C TYR A 224 -10.64 -1.68 18.98
N THR A 225 -11.91 -1.85 19.34
CA THR A 225 -12.97 -0.88 19.04
C THR A 225 -12.76 0.48 19.70
N ASP A 226 -12.23 0.49 20.93
CA ASP A 226 -12.03 1.76 21.65
C ASP A 226 -10.81 2.55 21.14
N SER A 227 -9.79 1.87 20.62
CA SER A 227 -8.47 2.50 20.44
C SER A 227 -7.76 2.24 19.13
N ILE A 228 -8.08 1.17 18.40
CA ILE A 228 -7.46 0.85 17.10
C ILE A 228 -8.37 1.23 15.94
N GLU A 229 -9.63 0.80 15.99
CA GLU A 229 -10.63 1.10 14.95
C GLU A 229 -10.73 2.61 14.66
N PRO A 230 -10.74 3.51 15.66
CA PRO A 230 -10.76 4.95 15.40
C PRO A 230 -9.56 5.42 14.57
N LEU A 231 -8.36 4.86 14.79
CA LEU A 231 -7.14 5.26 14.07
C LEU A 231 -7.22 4.94 12.58
N LEU A 232 -8.01 3.96 12.19
CA LEU A 232 -8.18 3.53 10.80
C LEU A 232 -9.37 4.21 10.12
N THR A 233 -10.41 4.56 10.89
CA THR A 233 -11.72 4.97 10.35
C THR A 233 -12.08 6.44 10.58
N LYS A 234 -11.39 7.15 11.49
CA LYS A 234 -11.69 8.56 11.77
C LYS A 234 -10.73 9.49 11.03
N ARG A 235 -11.31 10.59 10.56
CA ARG A 235 -10.59 11.69 9.90
C ARG A 235 -9.68 12.42 10.87
N SER A 236 -8.57 12.92 10.32
CA SER A 236 -7.68 13.88 10.96
C SER A 236 -7.07 13.44 12.30
N ILE A 237 -7.06 12.13 12.59
CA ILE A 237 -6.29 11.60 13.73
C ILE A 237 -4.81 11.71 13.45
N TRP A 238 -4.36 11.22 12.30
CA TRP A 238 -2.94 11.15 11.93
C TRP A 238 -2.30 12.52 11.70
N ALA A 239 -2.99 13.38 10.94
CA ALA A 239 -2.69 14.80 10.82
C ALA A 239 -3.90 15.53 10.22
N SER A 240 -3.99 16.85 10.40
CA SER A 240 -5.14 17.66 9.99
C SER A 240 -5.44 17.59 8.48
N ASN A 241 -4.42 17.41 7.65
CA ASN A 241 -4.48 17.37 6.19
C ASN A 241 -4.60 15.95 5.60
N THR A 242 -4.61 14.90 6.42
CA THR A 242 -4.65 13.51 5.95
C THR A 242 -6.04 13.09 5.50
N LYS A 243 -6.09 12.28 4.43
CA LYS A 243 -7.32 11.57 4.04
C LYS A 243 -7.52 10.39 4.98
N PRO A 244 -8.75 10.07 5.38
CA PRO A 244 -8.98 8.90 6.22
C PRO A 244 -8.83 7.62 5.38
N CYS A 245 -8.42 6.52 6.02
CA CYS A 245 -8.03 5.31 5.28
C CYS A 245 -9.23 4.68 4.54
N GLU A 246 -10.41 4.72 5.15
CA GLU A 246 -11.65 4.21 4.58
C GLU A 246 -12.15 5.03 3.37
N ARG A 247 -11.54 6.16 3.04
CA ARG A 247 -11.89 6.86 1.79
C ARG A 247 -11.45 6.06 0.56
N CYS A 248 -10.35 5.32 0.68
CA CYS A 248 -9.72 4.58 -0.42
C CYS A 248 -9.80 3.07 -0.22
N HIS A 249 -9.86 2.60 1.03
CA HIS A 249 -9.83 1.19 1.39
C HIS A 249 -11.17 0.76 2.03
N VAL A 250 -12.18 0.56 1.19
CA VAL A 250 -13.59 0.41 1.60
C VAL A 250 -14.12 -1.02 1.63
N ALA A 251 -13.50 -1.91 0.86
CA ALA A 251 -13.94 -3.29 0.69
C ALA A 251 -12.85 -4.13 -0.01
N ASN A 252 -12.87 -5.44 0.17
CA ASN A 252 -11.96 -6.33 -0.56
C ASN A 252 -12.50 -6.66 -1.96
N VAL A 253 -12.60 -5.63 -2.79
CA VAL A 253 -13.11 -5.67 -4.17
C VAL A 253 -12.16 -4.90 -5.10
N ALA A 254 -12.24 -5.15 -6.41
CA ALA A 254 -11.33 -4.59 -7.42
C ALA A 254 -11.32 -3.05 -7.45
N GLU A 255 -12.42 -2.41 -7.06
CA GLU A 255 -12.59 -0.96 -7.07
C GLU A 255 -11.96 -0.25 -5.87
N SER A 256 -11.65 -1.00 -4.80
CA SER A 256 -10.95 -0.47 -3.63
C SER A 256 -9.46 -0.42 -3.88
N ASP A 257 -8.77 0.62 -3.40
CA ASP A 257 -7.33 0.73 -3.59
C ASP A 257 -6.63 -0.49 -2.95
N ALA A 258 -5.82 -1.17 -3.76
CA ALA A 258 -5.19 -2.44 -3.42
C ALA A 258 -6.17 -3.54 -2.95
N GLU A 259 -7.45 -3.46 -3.32
CA GLU A 259 -8.49 -4.42 -2.92
C GLU A 259 -8.53 -4.65 -1.41
N LEU A 260 -8.26 -3.59 -0.67
CA LEU A 260 -8.12 -3.59 0.78
C LEU A 260 -9.38 -3.00 1.42
N ASP A 261 -9.81 -3.61 2.52
CA ASP A 261 -10.87 -3.10 3.39
C ASP A 261 -10.27 -2.71 4.75
N LEU A 262 -10.38 -1.43 5.12
CA LEU A 262 -10.00 -0.91 6.44
C LEU A 262 -11.20 -0.45 7.26
N THR A 263 -12.42 -0.75 6.81
CA THR A 263 -13.67 -0.39 7.50
C THR A 263 -14.10 -1.43 8.52
N SER A 264 -13.54 -2.64 8.45
CA SER A 264 -13.87 -3.76 9.33
C SER A 264 -12.62 -4.52 9.74
N LEU A 265 -12.66 -5.18 10.90
CA LEU A 265 -11.55 -6.02 11.34
C LEU A 265 -11.36 -7.22 10.40
N ASP A 266 -12.45 -7.86 9.98
CA ASP A 266 -12.39 -8.99 9.04
C ASP A 266 -11.74 -8.57 7.72
N GLY A 267 -12.07 -7.38 7.22
CA GLY A 267 -11.45 -6.79 6.04
C GLY A 267 -9.96 -6.51 6.21
N LEU A 268 -9.59 -5.91 7.34
CA LEU A 268 -8.22 -5.60 7.73
C LEU A 268 -7.35 -6.87 7.80
N LEU A 269 -7.87 -7.93 8.45
CA LEU A 269 -7.18 -9.20 8.60
C LEU A 269 -7.14 -10.02 7.30
N ALA A 270 -8.10 -9.84 6.41
CA ALA A 270 -8.10 -10.50 5.11
C ALA A 270 -7.01 -9.96 4.16
N GLY A 271 -6.49 -8.75 4.41
CA GLY A 271 -5.37 -8.19 3.65
C GLY A 271 -5.78 -7.55 2.32
N SER A 272 -4.79 -7.32 1.46
CA SER A 272 -4.91 -6.63 0.17
C SER A 272 -4.80 -7.60 -1.02
N TRP A 273 -5.15 -7.13 -2.22
CA TRP A 273 -5.06 -7.83 -3.51
C TRP A 273 -5.72 -9.21 -3.56
N ARG A 274 -6.80 -9.44 -2.80
CA ARG A 274 -7.41 -10.78 -2.73
C ARG A 274 -8.15 -11.24 -3.99
N VAL A 275 -8.66 -10.30 -4.78
CA VAL A 275 -9.35 -10.56 -6.05
C VAL A 275 -8.34 -10.79 -7.16
N SER A 276 -7.36 -9.89 -7.31
CA SER A 276 -6.34 -10.00 -8.35
C SER A 276 -5.25 -11.02 -8.05
N GLN A 277 -4.96 -11.29 -6.78
CA GLN A 277 -3.89 -12.21 -6.34
C GLN A 277 -4.32 -13.12 -5.17
N PRO A 278 -5.23 -14.09 -5.35
CA PRO A 278 -5.63 -15.00 -4.26
C PRO A 278 -4.45 -15.78 -3.66
N PRO A 279 -4.34 -15.93 -2.32
CA PRO A 279 -5.31 -15.55 -1.29
C PRO A 279 -5.31 -14.06 -0.88
N GLY A 280 -4.41 -13.25 -1.44
CA GLY A 280 -4.12 -11.87 -1.06
C GLY A 280 -2.78 -11.74 -0.33
N VAL A 281 -2.43 -10.51 0.02
CA VAL A 281 -1.25 -10.17 0.81
C VAL A 281 -1.70 -9.73 2.20
N PRO A 282 -1.31 -10.45 3.27
CA PRO A 282 -1.60 -10.02 4.63
C PRO A 282 -0.98 -8.65 4.92
N ILE A 283 -1.76 -7.73 5.47
CA ILE A 283 -1.24 -6.43 5.92
C ILE A 283 -1.01 -6.36 7.42
N ILE A 284 -1.65 -7.26 8.17
CA ILE A 284 -1.42 -7.55 9.57
C ILE A 284 -0.98 -9.01 9.67
N ILE A 285 0.06 -9.26 10.45
CA ILE A 285 0.48 -10.60 10.86
C ILE A 285 0.28 -10.67 12.37
N PRO A 286 -0.82 -11.27 12.85
CA PRO A 286 -1.08 -11.40 14.28
C PRO A 286 0.11 -12.04 15.01
N GLY A 287 0.54 -11.42 16.11
CA GLY A 287 1.72 -11.80 16.87
C GLY A 287 3.05 -11.30 16.31
N ASN A 288 3.07 -10.60 15.16
CA ASN A 288 4.30 -10.11 14.55
C ASN A 288 4.10 -8.75 13.85
N TRP A 289 4.09 -7.68 14.63
CA TRP A 289 3.99 -6.31 14.13
C TRP A 289 5.16 -5.93 13.19
N GLU A 290 6.35 -6.42 13.49
CA GLU A 290 7.56 -6.13 12.71
C GLU A 290 7.47 -6.64 11.27
N ALA A 291 6.81 -7.77 11.05
CA ALA A 291 6.57 -8.34 9.72
C ALA A 291 5.28 -7.83 9.05
N SER A 292 4.48 -7.01 9.73
CA SER A 292 3.20 -6.52 9.19
C SER A 292 3.41 -5.38 8.19
N LEU A 293 2.85 -5.49 6.98
CA LEU A 293 2.96 -4.45 5.96
C LEU A 293 2.39 -3.11 6.42
N LEU A 294 1.32 -3.12 7.23
CA LEU A 294 0.73 -1.89 7.78
C LEU A 294 1.75 -1.06 8.56
N ARG A 295 2.67 -1.69 9.29
CA ARG A 295 3.74 -1.00 10.02
C ARG A 295 4.61 -0.20 9.08
N GLU A 296 5.06 -0.83 7.99
CA GLU A 296 5.89 -0.16 7.00
C GLU A 296 5.13 1.00 6.36
N ARG A 297 3.87 0.78 5.99
CA ARG A 297 3.04 1.82 5.35
C ARG A 297 2.81 3.02 6.26
N LEU A 298 2.61 2.83 7.56
CA LEU A 298 2.38 3.94 8.50
C LEU A 298 3.67 4.71 8.86
N ARG A 299 4.82 4.04 8.85
CA ARG A 299 6.09 4.63 9.32
C ARG A 299 6.95 5.19 8.19
N ASN A 300 6.98 4.52 7.05
CA ASN A 300 8.03 4.76 6.07
C ASN A 300 7.61 5.83 5.06
N ASN A 301 8.30 6.97 5.08
CA ASN A 301 8.26 7.93 3.99
C ASN A 301 8.76 7.27 2.70
N ARG A 302 8.08 7.59 1.59
CA ARG A 302 8.58 7.35 0.25
C ARG A 302 9.81 8.22 0.01
N MET A 303 10.77 7.66 -0.71
CA MET A 303 12.02 8.30 -1.09
C MET A 303 12.07 8.54 -2.60
N PRO A 304 12.77 9.59 -3.06
CA PRO A 304 13.45 10.60 -2.24
C PRO A 304 12.48 11.54 -1.50
N MET A 305 12.98 12.19 -0.45
CA MET A 305 12.19 13.18 0.30
C MET A 305 11.69 14.29 -0.64
N GLY A 306 10.44 14.73 -0.45
CA GLY A 306 9.78 15.70 -1.34
C GLY A 306 9.08 15.12 -2.57
N ILE A 307 9.20 13.82 -2.85
CA ILE A 307 8.37 13.18 -3.89
C ILE A 307 6.89 13.26 -3.50
N THR A 308 6.03 13.56 -4.47
CA THR A 308 4.59 13.75 -4.23
C THR A 308 3.85 12.40 -4.18
N ASP A 309 2.73 12.37 -3.46
CA ASP A 309 1.92 11.14 -3.34
C ASP A 309 1.31 10.66 -4.67
N ASP A 310 1.17 11.54 -5.65
CA ASP A 310 0.67 11.25 -6.99
C ASP A 310 1.76 10.87 -8.00
N ALA A 311 3.04 10.93 -7.62
CA ALA A 311 4.12 10.50 -8.49
C ALA A 311 3.99 8.99 -8.79
N PRO A 312 4.22 8.54 -10.04
CA PRO A 312 4.13 7.12 -10.41
C PRO A 312 4.99 6.26 -9.49
N PRO A 313 4.49 5.14 -8.94
CA PRO A 313 5.25 4.32 -8.00
C PRO A 313 6.55 3.76 -8.60
N GLU A 314 6.58 3.52 -9.91
CA GLU A 314 7.76 3.06 -10.66
C GLU A 314 8.82 4.16 -10.87
N GLY A 315 8.53 5.40 -10.47
CA GLY A 315 9.39 6.56 -10.68
C GLY A 315 9.28 7.15 -12.09
N PRO A 316 10.14 8.12 -12.44
CA PRO A 316 10.14 8.72 -13.77
C PRO A 316 10.63 7.74 -14.83
N LEU A 317 10.17 7.94 -16.06
CA LEU A 317 10.77 7.32 -17.24
C LEU A 317 12.11 7.99 -17.53
N MET A 318 13.08 7.18 -17.93
CA MET A 318 14.44 7.62 -18.25
C MET A 318 15.00 6.77 -19.37
N GLU A 319 15.84 7.38 -20.19
CA GLU A 319 16.69 6.64 -21.11
C GLU A 319 17.82 5.97 -20.31
N ALA A 320 18.01 4.67 -20.57
CA ALA A 320 19.07 3.89 -19.99
C ALA A 320 19.69 2.96 -21.04
N GLY A 321 20.93 2.58 -20.80
CA GLY A 321 21.64 1.62 -21.61
C GLY A 321 21.95 2.09 -23.03
N HIS A 322 22.62 1.21 -23.77
CA HIS A 322 22.96 1.42 -25.17
C HIS A 322 22.30 0.31 -25.99
N SER A 323 21.75 0.63 -27.16
CA SER A 323 21.16 -0.39 -28.05
C SER A 323 22.24 -1.40 -28.45
N LYS A 324 21.94 -2.70 -28.30
CA LYS A 324 22.79 -3.78 -28.83
C LYS A 324 22.72 -3.85 -30.35
#